data_AF-A0A6M0FEB2-F1
#
_entry.id   AF-A0A6M0FEB2-F1
#
_cell.length_a   1.000
_cell.length_b   1.000
_cell.length_c   1.000
_cell.angle_alpha   90.00
_cell.angle_beta   90.00
_cell.angle_gamma   90.00
#
_symmetry.space_group_name_H-M   'P 1'
#
loop_
_entity.id
_entity.type
_entity.pdbx_description
1 polymer ?
#
loop_
_entity_poly.entity_id
_entity_poly.type
_entity_poly.pdbx_seq_one_letter_code
_entity_poly.pdbx_strand_id
1 'polypeptide(L)'
;MCSRQKINFIYQKARNLYPQARKSYSKLETQMENFSQVTKDPKTRLESLKQILEKIPEEYLYYSRYLRDLKAHKTVIETNTTNYQICLKKIENISNIPQYWQEFLNKTCPLWHRQIETDINYLSPGKNLFEQMVNTIRGMAEIDQAESDRRLERTIQIIGVGLGTGAIIASSSGHIDVPLTLKPTGKLDTIHPVILTLILSILATLLAGIITWYFTNTKKNRNRF
;
A
#
# COMPACT_ATOMS: atom_id res chain seq x y z
N MET A 1 16.85 -3.79 -33.62
CA MET A 1 16.55 -2.35 -33.41
C MET A 1 15.13 -2.08 -32.90
N CYS A 2 14.08 -2.77 -33.37
CA CYS A 2 12.69 -2.55 -32.93
C CYS A 2 12.45 -2.67 -31.40
N SER A 3 13.03 -3.68 -30.73
CA SER A 3 12.83 -3.88 -29.28
C SER A 3 13.35 -2.72 -28.43
N ARG A 4 14.49 -2.15 -28.81
CA ARG A 4 15.07 -1.01 -28.09
C ARG A 4 14.20 0.24 -28.17
N GLN A 5 13.64 0.53 -29.34
CA GLN A 5 12.72 1.65 -29.50
C GLN A 5 11.43 1.45 -28.69
N LYS A 6 10.92 0.22 -28.63
CA LYS A 6 9.77 -0.14 -27.77
C LYS A 6 10.10 0.08 -26.29
N ILE A 7 11.27 -0.35 -25.82
CA ILE A 7 11.71 -0.13 -24.44
C ILE A 7 11.75 1.37 -24.13
N ASN A 8 12.39 2.19 -24.98
CA ASN A 8 12.45 3.64 -24.80
C ASN A 8 11.06 4.27 -24.71
N PHE A 9 10.18 3.94 -25.66
CA PHE A 9 8.83 4.50 -25.72
C PHE A 9 8.00 4.15 -24.49
N ILE A 10 8.03 2.88 -24.07
CA ILE A 10 7.26 2.42 -22.91
C ILE A 10 7.84 2.97 -21.61
N TYR A 11 9.16 3.10 -21.49
CA TYR A 11 9.77 3.74 -20.34
C TYR A 11 9.33 5.19 -20.20
N GLN A 12 9.30 5.96 -21.29
CA GLN A 12 8.80 7.34 -21.25
C GLN A 12 7.32 7.42 -20.87
N LYS A 13 6.49 6.49 -21.36
CA LYS A 13 5.10 6.38 -20.91
C LYS A 13 5.00 6.12 -19.41
N ALA A 14 5.82 5.22 -18.87
CA ALA A 14 5.84 4.95 -17.43
C ALA A 14 6.25 6.19 -16.62
N ARG A 15 7.29 6.92 -17.07
CA ARG A 15 7.75 8.15 -16.41
C ARG A 15 6.74 9.28 -16.43
N ASN A 16 5.94 9.40 -17.50
CA ASN A 16 4.85 10.38 -17.58
C ASN A 16 3.61 9.98 -16.75
N LEU A 17 3.41 8.67 -16.56
CA LEU A 17 2.28 8.13 -15.82
C LEU A 17 2.47 8.21 -14.31
N TYR A 18 3.70 8.00 -13.83
CA TYR A 18 4.00 7.95 -12.39
C TYR A 18 3.55 9.22 -11.61
N PRO A 19 3.82 10.45 -12.08
CA PRO A 19 3.34 11.66 -11.39
C PRO A 19 1.81 11.72 -11.28
N GLN A 20 1.08 11.21 -12.27
CA GLN A 20 -0.39 11.15 -12.25
C GLN A 20 -0.87 10.15 -11.20
N ALA A 21 -0.24 8.96 -11.16
CA ALA A 21 -0.49 7.96 -10.14
C ALA A 21 -0.24 8.51 -8.73
N ARG A 22 0.87 9.24 -8.55
CA ARG A 22 1.23 9.85 -7.27
C ARG A 22 0.26 10.93 -6.85
N LYS A 23 -0.22 11.75 -7.79
CA LYS A 23 -1.22 12.79 -7.52
C LYS A 23 -2.53 12.19 -7.00
N SER A 24 -3.06 11.16 -7.66
CA SER A 24 -4.28 10.48 -7.18
C SER A 24 -4.04 9.75 -5.85
N TYR A 25 -2.88 9.12 -5.67
CA TYR A 25 -2.50 8.52 -4.39
C TYR A 25 -2.53 9.55 -3.24
N SER A 26 -1.89 10.70 -3.42
CA SER A 26 -1.85 11.75 -2.39
C SER A 26 -3.23 12.33 -2.08
N LYS A 27 -4.11 12.48 -3.09
CA LYS A 27 -5.50 12.90 -2.85
C LYS A 27 -6.27 11.91 -1.97
N LEU A 28 -6.07 10.60 -2.21
CA LEU A 28 -6.71 9.55 -1.42
C LEU A 28 -6.18 9.51 0.01
N GLU A 29 -4.87 9.73 0.23
CA GLU A 29 -4.31 9.88 1.59
C GLU A 29 -4.93 11.08 2.32
N THR A 30 -5.04 12.24 1.67
CA THR A 30 -5.70 13.41 2.29
C THR A 30 -7.16 13.13 2.64
N GLN A 31 -7.91 12.41 1.79
CA GLN A 31 -9.29 12.03 2.11
C GLN A 31 -9.36 11.07 3.30
N MET A 32 -8.38 10.19 3.45
CA MET A 32 -8.27 9.27 4.57
C MET A 32 -7.95 9.97 5.90
N GLU A 33 -7.07 10.97 5.88
CA GLU A 33 -6.79 11.82 7.04
C GLU A 33 -8.04 12.59 7.47
N ASN A 34 -8.78 13.15 6.50
CA ASN A 34 -10.03 13.87 6.76
C ASN A 34 -11.12 12.95 7.31
N PHE A 35 -11.25 11.73 6.78
CA PHE A 35 -12.21 10.74 7.28
C PHE A 35 -12.08 10.53 8.80
N SER A 36 -10.85 10.41 9.31
CA SER A 36 -10.56 10.23 10.74
C SER A 36 -11.04 11.38 11.63
N GLN A 37 -11.18 12.59 11.07
CA GLN A 37 -11.64 13.77 11.79
C GLN A 37 -13.15 13.92 11.73
N VAL A 38 -13.74 13.67 10.56
CA VAL A 38 -15.14 13.99 10.29
C VAL A 38 -16.12 12.98 10.88
N THR A 39 -15.67 11.76 11.18
CA THR A 39 -16.52 10.74 11.85
C THR A 39 -16.74 10.96 13.34
N LYS A 40 -16.23 12.06 13.93
CA LYS A 40 -16.30 12.33 15.37
C LYS A 40 -17.66 12.82 15.86
N ASP A 41 -18.42 13.53 15.03
CA ASP A 41 -19.74 14.06 15.39
C ASP A 41 -20.86 13.20 14.78
N PRO A 42 -21.60 12.42 15.58
CA PRO A 42 -22.69 11.57 15.08
C PRO A 42 -23.78 12.32 14.31
N LYS A 43 -24.01 13.62 14.57
CA LYS A 43 -25.09 14.37 13.90
C LYS A 43 -24.77 14.70 12.45
N THR A 44 -23.50 14.94 12.15
CA THR A 44 -23.03 15.33 10.80
C THR A 44 -22.33 14.19 10.07
N ARG A 45 -22.11 13.06 10.75
CA ARG A 45 -21.39 11.89 10.24
C ARG A 45 -21.99 11.33 8.95
N LEU A 46 -23.28 11.05 8.89
CA LEU A 46 -23.92 10.46 7.70
C LEU A 46 -23.74 11.33 6.45
N GLU A 47 -24.04 12.62 6.55
CA GLU A 47 -23.91 13.57 5.44
C GLU A 47 -22.46 13.68 4.98
N SER A 48 -21.53 13.72 5.95
CA SER A 48 -20.11 13.75 5.65
C SER A 48 -19.61 12.47 4.98
N LEU A 49 -20.08 11.30 5.42
CA LEU A 49 -19.75 10.02 4.78
C LEU A 49 -20.26 9.98 3.35
N LYS A 50 -21.47 10.48 3.08
CA LYS A 50 -22.03 10.60 1.71
C LYS A 50 -21.16 11.49 0.83
N GLN A 51 -20.77 12.67 1.30
CA GLN A 51 -19.88 13.58 0.55
C GLN A 51 -18.51 12.97 0.25
N ILE A 52 -17.99 12.15 1.16
CA ILE A 52 -16.73 11.43 0.95
C ILE A 52 -16.95 10.29 -0.08
N LEU A 53 -18.05 9.54 -0.01
CA LEU A 53 -18.40 8.48 -0.95
C LEU A 53 -18.64 8.97 -2.38
N GLU A 54 -19.04 10.22 -2.56
CA GLU A 54 -19.17 10.82 -3.89
C GLU A 54 -17.80 11.07 -4.55
N LYS A 55 -16.78 11.43 -3.75
CA LYS A 55 -15.48 11.89 -4.26
C LYS A 55 -14.42 10.80 -4.37
N ILE A 56 -14.46 9.80 -3.48
CA ILE A 56 -13.47 8.71 -3.45
C ILE A 56 -13.46 7.82 -4.71
N PRO A 57 -14.61 7.38 -5.27
CA PRO A 57 -14.62 6.33 -6.29
C PRO A 57 -13.85 6.70 -7.55
N GLU A 58 -13.97 7.95 -8.00
CA GLU A 58 -13.28 8.44 -9.19
C GLU A 58 -11.76 8.45 -8.98
N GLU A 59 -11.27 9.04 -7.88
CA GLU A 59 -9.84 9.10 -7.58
C GLU A 59 -9.24 7.71 -7.34
N TYR A 60 -9.98 6.82 -6.66
CA TYR A 60 -9.57 5.43 -6.47
C TYR A 60 -9.46 4.66 -7.78
N LEU A 61 -10.41 4.88 -8.70
CA LEU A 61 -10.39 4.28 -10.03
C LEU A 61 -9.18 4.76 -10.84
N TYR A 62 -8.92 6.07 -10.86
CA TYR A 62 -7.76 6.63 -11.55
C TYR A 62 -6.45 6.07 -11.00
N TYR A 63 -6.27 6.13 -9.69
CA TYR A 63 -5.11 5.55 -9.00
C TYR A 63 -4.92 4.06 -9.36
N SER A 64 -5.99 3.26 -9.28
CA SER A 64 -5.95 1.82 -9.57
C SER A 64 -5.55 1.53 -11.03
N ARG A 65 -6.07 2.32 -11.98
CA ARG A 65 -5.72 2.23 -13.40
C ARG A 65 -4.26 2.60 -13.63
N TYR A 66 -3.78 3.69 -13.05
CA TYR A 66 -2.39 4.11 -13.21
C TYR A 66 -1.41 3.09 -12.63
N LEU A 67 -1.70 2.53 -11.46
CA LEU A 67 -0.88 1.47 -10.86
C LEU A 67 -0.85 0.20 -11.74
N ARG A 68 -2.00 -0.21 -12.28
CA ARG A 68 -2.09 -1.34 -13.22
C ARG A 68 -1.25 -1.06 -14.48
N ASP A 69 -1.37 0.13 -15.06
CA ASP A 69 -0.70 0.48 -16.31
C ASP A 69 0.83 0.61 -16.10
N LEU A 70 1.30 1.08 -14.93
CA LEU A 70 2.71 1.00 -14.54
C LEU A 70 3.23 -0.44 -14.49
N LYS A 71 2.47 -1.37 -13.88
CA LYS A 71 2.81 -2.80 -13.87
C LYS A 71 2.87 -3.38 -15.28
N ALA A 72 1.93 -3.02 -16.15
CA ALA A 72 1.94 -3.43 -17.54
C ALA A 72 3.18 -2.90 -18.29
N HIS A 73 3.54 -1.62 -18.09
CA HIS A 73 4.76 -1.05 -18.68
C HIS A 73 6.03 -1.78 -18.21
N LYS A 74 6.14 -2.15 -16.92
CA LYS A 74 7.24 -2.97 -16.40
C LYS A 74 7.36 -4.29 -17.16
N THR A 75 6.26 -5.04 -17.28
CA THR A 75 6.22 -6.32 -18.02
C THR A 75 6.61 -6.16 -19.49
N VAL A 76 6.17 -5.09 -20.15
CA VAL A 76 6.53 -4.82 -21.54
C VAL A 76 8.03 -4.51 -21.69
N ILE A 77 8.62 -3.77 -20.75
CA ILE A 77 10.07 -3.50 -20.73
C ILE A 77 10.87 -4.77 -20.48
N GLU A 78 10.46 -5.60 -19.51
CA GLU A 78 11.09 -6.91 -19.25
C GLU A 78 11.10 -7.77 -20.53
N THR A 79 9.93 -7.94 -21.13
CA THR A 79 9.76 -8.76 -22.34
C THR A 79 10.62 -8.24 -23.50
N ASN A 80 10.61 -6.92 -23.74
CA ASN A 80 11.40 -6.36 -24.83
C ASN A 80 12.89 -6.34 -24.52
N THR A 81 13.30 -6.32 -23.24
CA THR A 81 14.71 -6.47 -22.83
C THR A 81 15.22 -7.86 -23.17
N THR A 82 14.44 -8.92 -22.89
CA THR A 82 14.74 -10.30 -23.31
C THR A 82 14.83 -10.40 -24.83
N ASN A 83 13.87 -9.84 -25.56
CA ASN A 83 13.90 -9.84 -27.02
C ASN A 83 15.12 -9.10 -27.58
N TYR A 84 15.51 -7.99 -26.95
CA TYR A 84 16.70 -7.24 -27.32
C TYR A 84 17.97 -8.06 -27.07
N GLN A 85 18.08 -8.74 -25.94
CA GLN A 85 19.19 -9.64 -25.63
C GLN A 85 19.32 -10.78 -26.66
N ILE A 86 18.20 -11.42 -27.04
CA ILE A 86 18.19 -12.48 -28.06
C ILE A 86 18.71 -11.92 -29.40
N CYS A 87 18.27 -10.72 -29.78
CA CYS A 87 18.74 -10.07 -31.01
C CYS A 87 20.23 -9.77 -30.97
N LEU A 88 20.75 -9.29 -29.82
CA LEU A 88 22.17 -9.01 -29.67
C LEU A 88 23.01 -10.29 -29.80
N LYS A 89 22.63 -11.38 -29.14
CA LYS A 89 23.33 -12.67 -29.25
C LYS A 89 23.42 -13.18 -30.70
N LYS A 90 22.35 -13.00 -31.49
CA LYS A 90 22.36 -13.36 -32.91
C LYS A 90 23.36 -12.54 -33.72
N ILE A 91 23.51 -11.26 -33.39
CA ILE A 91 24.45 -10.35 -34.06
C ILE A 91 25.88 -10.66 -33.65
N GLU A 92 26.11 -10.99 -32.36
CA GLU A 92 27.41 -11.39 -31.82
C GLU A 92 28.02 -12.57 -32.58
N ASN A 93 27.19 -13.54 -32.97
CA ASN A 93 27.61 -14.71 -33.74
C ASN A 93 28.09 -14.36 -35.17
N ILE A 94 27.78 -13.16 -35.66
CA ILE A 94 28.04 -12.75 -37.05
C ILE A 94 29.05 -11.58 -37.09
N SER A 95 29.10 -10.75 -36.05
CA SER A 95 29.91 -9.54 -36.01
C SER A 95 30.08 -9.02 -34.58
N ASN A 96 31.08 -8.14 -34.38
CA ASN A 96 31.26 -7.45 -33.11
C ASN A 96 30.06 -6.52 -32.81
N ILE A 97 29.56 -6.59 -31.58
CA ILE A 97 28.48 -5.71 -31.12
C ILE A 97 29.06 -4.34 -30.72
N PRO A 98 28.47 -3.22 -31.17
CA PRO A 98 28.83 -1.90 -30.68
C PRO A 98 28.66 -1.78 -29.15
N GLN A 99 29.66 -1.25 -28.44
CA GLN A 99 29.63 -1.14 -26.97
C GLN A 99 28.34 -0.52 -26.44
N TYR A 100 27.88 0.57 -27.05
CA TYR A 100 26.65 1.26 -26.68
C TYR A 100 25.39 0.36 -26.70
N TRP A 101 25.35 -0.67 -27.54
CA TRP A 101 24.24 -1.62 -27.58
C TRP A 101 24.26 -2.57 -26.39
N GLN A 102 25.45 -3.00 -26.00
CA GLN A 102 25.66 -3.80 -24.79
C GLN A 102 25.41 -2.97 -23.54
N GLU A 103 25.84 -1.70 -23.50
CA GLU A 103 25.58 -0.81 -22.36
C GLU A 103 24.09 -0.55 -22.17
N PHE A 104 23.32 -0.40 -23.25
CA PHE A 104 21.87 -0.30 -23.14
C PHE A 104 21.26 -1.53 -22.46
N LEU A 105 21.68 -2.75 -22.84
CA LEU A 105 21.21 -3.98 -22.20
C LEU A 105 21.68 -4.11 -20.75
N ASN A 106 22.97 -3.85 -20.49
CA ASN A 106 23.62 -4.20 -19.23
C ASN A 106 23.49 -3.12 -18.15
N LYS A 107 23.26 -1.87 -18.54
CA LYS A 107 23.16 -0.72 -17.63
C LYS A 107 21.77 -0.08 -17.70
N THR A 108 21.32 0.32 -18.89
CA THR A 108 20.08 1.10 -19.05
C THR A 108 18.83 0.27 -18.72
N CYS A 109 18.66 -0.91 -19.30
CA CYS A 109 17.48 -1.73 -19.04
C CYS A 109 17.30 -2.10 -17.54
N PRO A 110 18.34 -2.57 -16.82
CA PRO A 110 18.23 -2.84 -15.37
C PRO A 110 17.91 -1.60 -14.55
N LEU A 111 18.50 -0.45 -14.89
CA LEU A 111 18.21 0.82 -14.20
C LEU A 111 16.73 1.21 -14.38
N TRP A 112 16.22 1.12 -15.60
CA TRP A 112 14.84 1.48 -15.92
C TRP A 112 13.83 0.53 -15.31
N HIS A 113 14.14 -0.77 -15.31
CA HIS A 113 13.36 -1.79 -14.62
C HIS A 113 13.25 -1.48 -13.13
N ARG A 114 14.39 -1.23 -12.46
CA ARG A 114 14.44 -0.88 -11.04
C ARG A 114 13.67 0.40 -10.73
N GLN A 115 13.77 1.42 -11.59
CA GLN A 115 13.03 2.66 -11.38
C GLN A 115 11.51 2.44 -11.39
N ILE A 116 10.98 1.72 -12.38
CA ILE A 116 9.54 1.46 -12.45
C ILE A 116 9.09 0.55 -11.31
N GLU A 117 9.93 -0.41 -10.90
CA GLU A 117 9.66 -1.25 -9.74
C GLU A 117 9.59 -0.44 -8.44
N THR A 118 10.51 0.50 -8.22
CA THR A 118 10.44 1.45 -7.10
C THR A 118 9.16 2.28 -7.14
N ASP A 119 8.80 2.80 -8.32
CA ASP A 119 7.58 3.59 -8.52
C ASP A 119 6.31 2.76 -8.17
N ILE A 120 6.25 1.48 -8.58
CA ILE A 120 5.17 0.54 -8.26
C ILE A 120 5.15 0.19 -6.77
N ASN A 121 6.32 -0.07 -6.16
CA ASN A 121 6.43 -0.47 -4.76
C ASN A 121 6.04 0.66 -3.81
N TYR A 122 6.30 1.91 -4.21
CA TYR A 122 5.82 3.06 -3.47
C TYR A 122 4.28 3.13 -3.46
N LEU A 123 3.65 2.90 -4.61
CA LEU A 123 2.20 3.06 -4.76
C LEU A 123 1.41 1.86 -4.22
N SER A 124 1.93 0.64 -4.41
CA SER A 124 1.19 -0.61 -4.16
C SER A 124 0.56 -0.75 -2.76
N PRO A 125 1.22 -0.34 -1.65
CA PRO A 125 0.62 -0.42 -0.32
C PRO A 125 -0.72 0.31 -0.20
N GLY A 126 -0.90 1.43 -0.91
CA GLY A 126 -2.13 2.21 -0.85
C GLY A 126 -3.36 1.49 -1.41
N LYS A 127 -3.19 0.47 -2.26
CA LYS A 127 -4.34 -0.22 -2.87
C LYS A 127 -5.24 -0.86 -1.81
N ASN A 128 -4.66 -1.68 -0.94
CA ASN A 128 -5.41 -2.35 0.12
C ASN A 128 -5.95 -1.35 1.13
N LEU A 129 -5.18 -0.29 1.41
CA LEU A 129 -5.56 0.75 2.35
C LEU A 129 -6.80 1.52 1.90
N PHE A 130 -6.80 2.00 0.65
CA PHE A 130 -7.91 2.77 0.10
C PHE A 130 -9.14 1.89 -0.13
N GLU A 131 -8.97 0.62 -0.52
CA GLU A 131 -10.06 -0.34 -0.63
C GLU A 131 -10.75 -0.58 0.72
N GLN A 132 -9.97 -0.77 1.79
CA GLN A 132 -10.50 -0.90 3.15
C GLN A 132 -11.22 0.37 3.58
N MET A 133 -10.64 1.55 3.34
CA MET A 133 -11.29 2.83 3.65
C MET A 133 -12.66 2.96 2.97
N VAL A 134 -12.76 2.67 1.66
CA VAL A 134 -14.03 2.73 0.92
C VAL A 134 -15.07 1.81 1.56
N ASN A 135 -14.69 0.58 1.90
CA ASN A 135 -15.59 -0.39 2.50
C ASN A 135 -16.03 0.02 3.91
N THR A 136 -15.11 0.58 4.71
CA THR A 136 -15.45 1.14 6.03
C THR A 136 -16.43 2.29 5.91
N ILE A 137 -16.23 3.22 4.98
CA ILE A 137 -17.13 4.36 4.78
C ILE A 137 -18.53 3.88 4.36
N ARG A 138 -18.62 2.91 3.44
CA ARG A 138 -19.91 2.29 3.05
C ARG A 138 -20.60 1.64 4.24
N GLY A 139 -19.88 0.82 5.00
CA GLY A 139 -20.43 0.16 6.20
C GLY A 139 -20.93 1.16 7.24
N MET A 140 -20.17 2.24 7.49
CA MET A 140 -20.61 3.29 8.42
C MET A 140 -21.84 4.05 7.90
N ALA A 141 -21.89 4.38 6.61
CA ALA A 141 -23.03 5.07 6.02
C ALA A 141 -24.31 4.22 6.05
N GLU A 142 -24.18 2.91 5.80
CA GLU A 142 -25.29 1.96 5.91
C GLU A 142 -25.84 1.87 7.35
N ILE A 143 -24.97 1.87 8.36
CA ILE A 143 -25.41 1.86 9.77
C ILE A 143 -26.07 3.19 10.15
N ASP A 144 -25.47 4.32 9.79
CA ASP A 144 -26.01 5.65 10.12
C ASP A 144 -27.36 5.89 9.44
N GLN A 145 -27.51 5.43 8.19
CA GLN A 145 -28.78 5.45 7.48
C GLN A 145 -29.81 4.55 8.20
N ALA A 146 -29.43 3.33 8.61
CA ALA A 146 -30.30 2.44 9.38
C ALA A 146 -30.65 3.01 10.77
N GLU A 147 -29.77 3.74 11.45
CA GLU A 147 -30.05 4.41 12.72
C GLU A 147 -30.99 5.62 12.51
N SER A 148 -30.81 6.39 11.44
CA SER A 148 -31.73 7.48 11.10
C SER A 148 -33.14 6.95 10.83
N ASP A 149 -33.24 5.90 10.02
CA ASP A 149 -34.52 5.26 9.68
C ASP A 149 -35.13 4.58 10.92
N ARG A 150 -34.30 4.05 11.83
CA ARG A 150 -34.71 3.49 13.12
C ARG A 150 -34.74 4.50 14.27
N ARG A 151 -34.40 5.78 14.16
CA ARG A 151 -34.81 6.77 15.18
C ARG A 151 -36.32 6.95 15.20
N LEU A 152 -36.99 6.38 14.20
CA LEU A 152 -38.41 6.08 14.19
C LEU A 152 -38.80 4.85 15.06
N GLU A 153 -37.88 3.95 15.48
CA GLU A 153 -38.15 2.81 16.38
C GLU A 153 -37.01 2.14 17.27
N ARG A 154 -35.67 2.15 17.01
CA ARG A 154 -34.58 1.53 17.85
C ARG A 154 -33.15 2.12 17.66
N THR A 155 -32.27 2.03 18.68
CA THR A 155 -30.87 2.55 18.70
C THR A 155 -29.80 1.47 18.39
N ILE A 156 -28.73 1.79 17.64
CA ILE A 156 -27.54 0.95 17.41
C ILE A 156 -26.30 1.73 17.88
N GLN A 157 -25.31 1.08 18.51
CA GLN A 157 -24.06 1.73 18.93
C GLN A 157 -22.86 1.24 18.09
N ILE A 158 -22.18 2.20 17.45
CA ILE A 158 -20.97 1.96 16.66
C ILE A 158 -19.74 2.39 17.47
N ILE A 159 -18.82 1.46 17.73
CA ILE A 159 -17.49 1.78 18.29
C ILE A 159 -16.50 1.81 17.13
N GLY A 160 -16.05 3.00 16.76
CA GLY A 160 -15.07 3.20 15.68
C GLY A 160 -13.66 2.80 16.11
N VAL A 161 -13.19 1.65 15.65
CA VAL A 161 -11.77 1.27 15.75
C VAL A 161 -11.15 1.48 14.37
N GLY A 162 -10.20 2.40 14.29
CA GLY A 162 -9.49 2.74 13.05
C GLY A 162 -8.75 1.53 12.48
N LEU A 163 -8.91 1.36 11.16
CA LEU A 163 -8.07 0.54 10.26
C LEU A 163 -7.80 -0.90 10.73
N GLY A 164 -8.86 -1.70 10.76
CA GLY A 164 -8.74 -3.16 10.71
C GLY A 164 -9.90 -3.93 11.38
N THR A 165 -10.60 -3.32 12.33
CA THR A 165 -11.49 -4.08 13.23
C THR A 165 -12.73 -3.28 13.65
N GLY A 166 -13.56 -2.87 12.69
CA GLY A 166 -14.86 -2.25 13.01
C GLY A 166 -15.84 -3.28 13.55
N ALA A 167 -16.30 -3.15 14.80
CA ALA A 167 -17.38 -3.96 15.36
C ALA A 167 -18.69 -3.16 15.43
N ILE A 168 -19.80 -3.79 15.01
CA ILE A 168 -21.16 -3.22 15.10
C ILE A 168 -21.87 -3.87 16.29
N ILE A 169 -22.35 -3.08 17.25
CA ILE A 169 -23.10 -3.59 18.42
C ILE A 169 -24.55 -3.09 18.32
N ALA A 170 -25.50 -4.03 18.13
CA ALA A 170 -26.92 -3.73 18.14
C ALA A 170 -27.49 -3.90 19.55
N SER A 171 -28.17 -2.88 20.09
CA SER A 171 -28.85 -2.96 21.38
C SER A 171 -30.36 -2.73 21.20
N SER A 172 -31.16 -3.77 21.38
CA SER A 172 -32.61 -3.64 21.44
C SER A 172 -33.05 -3.46 22.88
N SER A 173 -33.60 -2.29 23.22
CA SER A 173 -34.32 -2.09 24.48
C SER A 173 -35.59 -2.95 24.48
N GLY A 174 -35.50 -4.10 25.14
CA GLY A 174 -36.57 -5.08 25.28
C GLY A 174 -36.06 -6.52 25.18
N HIS A 175 -35.29 -6.96 26.17
CA HIS A 175 -35.12 -8.36 26.57
C HIS A 175 -34.89 -9.40 25.45
N ILE A 176 -33.86 -9.25 24.61
CA ILE A 176 -33.33 -10.39 23.84
C ILE A 176 -31.80 -10.28 23.75
N ASP A 177 -31.13 -11.24 24.38
CA ASP A 177 -29.72 -11.57 24.15
C ASP A 177 -29.55 -12.08 22.71
N VAL A 178 -28.85 -11.34 21.85
CA VAL A 178 -28.27 -11.92 20.65
C VAL A 178 -26.80 -11.48 20.54
N PRO A 179 -25.84 -12.34 20.91
CA PRO A 179 -24.45 -12.09 20.60
C PRO A 179 -24.24 -12.43 19.13
N LEU A 180 -24.38 -11.46 18.23
CA LEU A 180 -23.94 -11.65 16.84
C LEU A 180 -22.40 -11.57 16.81
N THR A 181 -21.77 -12.63 17.29
CA THR A 181 -20.33 -12.85 17.13
C THR A 181 -20.09 -13.33 15.70
N LEU A 182 -19.83 -12.40 14.78
CA LEU A 182 -19.15 -12.76 13.54
C LEU A 182 -17.78 -13.30 13.93
N LYS A 183 -17.65 -14.64 13.92
CA LYS A 183 -16.37 -15.29 14.17
C LYS A 183 -15.35 -14.74 13.16
N PRO A 184 -14.18 -14.28 13.63
CA PRO A 184 -13.15 -13.76 12.76
C PRO A 184 -12.68 -14.88 11.84
N THR A 185 -13.02 -14.81 10.56
CA THR A 185 -12.30 -15.55 9.51
C THR A 185 -11.16 -14.65 9.03
N GLY A 186 -10.21 -14.46 9.95
CA GLY A 186 -9.06 -13.59 9.77
C GLY A 186 -8.58 -13.12 11.14
N LYS A 187 -7.65 -13.86 11.74
CA LYS A 187 -6.92 -13.40 12.93
C LYS A 187 -6.23 -12.09 12.61
N LEU A 188 -6.66 -11.02 13.26
CA LEU A 188 -5.84 -9.83 13.42
C LEU A 188 -6.07 -9.29 14.85
N ASP A 189 -5.55 -10.02 15.82
CA ASP A 189 -5.28 -9.39 17.11
C ASP A 189 -4.10 -8.48 16.93
N THR A 190 -4.34 -7.21 17.25
CA THR A 190 -3.31 -6.26 17.67
C THR A 190 -2.25 -6.05 16.58
N ILE A 191 -1.22 -5.24 16.79
CA ILE A 191 0.00 -5.47 16.00
C ILE A 191 0.32 -6.95 16.25
N HIS A 192 0.30 -7.77 15.19
CA HIS A 192 0.41 -9.22 15.34
C HIS A 192 1.53 -9.49 16.36
N PRO A 193 1.30 -10.24 17.45
CA PRO A 193 2.27 -10.33 18.55
C PRO A 193 3.67 -10.73 18.11
N VAL A 194 3.81 -11.34 16.92
CA VAL A 194 5.06 -11.62 16.20
C VAL A 194 5.81 -10.36 15.74
N ILE A 195 5.14 -9.32 15.25
CA ILE A 195 5.74 -8.04 14.84
C ILE A 195 6.21 -7.27 16.07
N LEU A 196 5.42 -7.27 17.15
CA LEU A 196 5.80 -6.67 18.41
C LEU A 196 6.97 -7.42 19.07
N THR A 197 6.96 -8.77 19.08
CA THR A 197 8.10 -9.57 19.57
C THR A 197 9.31 -9.50 18.64
N LEU A 198 9.13 -9.34 17.32
CA LEU A 198 10.25 -9.10 16.40
C LEU A 198 10.92 -7.77 16.72
N ILE A 199 10.14 -6.70 16.88
CA ILE A 199 10.66 -5.36 17.17
C ILE A 199 11.34 -5.37 18.55
N LEU A 200 10.73 -6.00 19.56
CA LEU A 200 11.32 -6.13 20.90
C LEU A 200 12.56 -7.04 20.91
N SER A 201 12.59 -8.12 20.11
CA SER A 201 13.76 -9.02 19.98
C SER A 201 14.92 -8.34 19.28
N ILE A 202 14.66 -7.57 18.23
CA ILE A 202 15.67 -6.77 17.52
C ILE A 202 16.23 -5.69 18.45
N LEU A 203 15.37 -5.02 19.23
CA LEU A 203 15.82 -4.04 20.23
C LEU A 203 16.64 -4.69 21.36
N ALA A 204 16.21 -5.84 21.88
CA ALA A 204 16.91 -6.55 22.94
C ALA A 204 18.29 -7.07 22.48
N THR A 205 18.40 -7.59 21.26
CA THR A 205 19.68 -8.05 20.70
C THR A 205 20.64 -6.90 20.39
N LEU A 206 20.14 -5.76 19.91
CA LEU A 206 20.96 -4.55 19.74
C LEU A 206 21.47 -4.01 21.07
N LEU A 207 20.62 -3.95 22.10
CA LEU A 207 21.01 -3.50 23.43
C LEU A 207 22.04 -4.45 24.07
N ALA A 208 21.81 -5.76 24.01
CA ALA A 208 22.76 -6.76 24.49
C ALA A 208 24.11 -6.66 23.74
N GLY A 209 24.08 -6.49 22.41
CA GLY A 209 25.27 -6.30 21.58
C GLY A 209 26.07 -5.05 21.95
N ILE A 210 25.39 -3.93 22.20
CA ILE A 210 26.02 -2.67 22.64
C ILE A 210 26.66 -2.84 24.03
N ILE A 211 25.96 -3.49 24.96
CA ILE A 211 26.47 -3.76 26.32
C ILE A 211 27.70 -4.69 26.25
N THR A 212 27.61 -5.80 25.52
CA THR A 212 28.74 -6.73 25.36
C THR A 212 29.93 -6.04 24.69
N TRP A 213 29.70 -5.25 23.63
CA TRP A 213 30.77 -4.50 22.97
C TRP A 213 31.43 -3.48 23.91
N TYR A 214 30.65 -2.75 24.71
CA TYR A 214 31.17 -1.81 25.70
C TYR A 214 32.05 -2.49 26.77
N PHE A 215 31.61 -3.62 27.32
CA PHE A 215 32.39 -4.37 28.31
C PHE A 215 33.63 -5.06 27.71
N THR A 216 33.57 -5.52 26.46
CA THR A 216 34.72 -6.16 25.81
C THR A 216 35.78 -5.14 25.41
N ASN A 217 35.37 -3.95 24.96
CA ASN A 217 36.30 -2.89 24.57
C ASN A 217 36.93 -2.19 25.80
N THR A 218 36.21 -2.08 26.92
CA THR A 218 36.77 -1.60 28.19
C THR A 218 37.75 -2.60 28.81
N LYS A 219 37.52 -3.93 28.69
CA LYS A 219 38.46 -4.96 29.14
C LYS A 219 39.70 -5.06 28.23
N LYS A 220 39.55 -4.88 26.91
CA LYS A 220 40.67 -4.85 25.94
C LYS A 220 41.58 -3.64 26.15
N ASN A 221 41.04 -2.49 26.52
CA ASN A 221 41.83 -1.29 26.85
C ASN A 221 42.51 -1.37 28.24
N ARG A 222 42.01 -2.23 29.13
CA ARG A 222 42.61 -2.46 30.46
C ARG A 222 43.74 -3.51 30.46
N ASN A 223 43.85 -4.34 29.42
CA ASN A 223 44.91 -5.35 29.25
C ASN A 223 46.00 -4.92 28.23
N ARG A 224 46.09 -3.63 27.91
CA ARG A 224 47.12 -3.03 27.04
C ARG A 224 47.96 -1.96 27.74
N PHE A 225 48.06 -2.05 29.07
CA PHE A 225 49.07 -1.39 29.88
C PHE A 225 49.68 -2.41 30.83
#